data_AF-A0A8J6K754-F1
#
_entry.id   AF-A0A8J6K754-F1
#
_cell.length_a   1.000
_cell.length_b   1.000
_cell.length_c   1.000
_cell.angle_alpha   90.00
_cell.angle_beta   90.00
_cell.angle_gamma   90.00
#
_symmetry.space_group_name_H-M   'P 1'
#
loop_
_entity.id
_entity.type
_entity.pdbx_description
1 polymer ?
#
loop_
_entity_poly.entity_id
_entity_poly.type
_entity_poly.pdbx_seq_one_letter_code
_entity_poly.pdbx_strand_id
1 'polypeptide(L)'
;MVKKKKCRQYSNECLKYEFIPTLTNVQLPLCLVSNEAVKPSRLSDHLEKMHSDKVGKPISFFQGLKAKFENRSTVGKLFGKFALNADKGLLASYKVSLLISQCGKSHTIGETLVLPAVKEIVSTMLGPDTCAMVKSIPLSKETISRRIDGMAADVEENAFGRVNEHRICNNEEVVEERLFTGNVTTDTKGSSIYKRVEEFFQEKNIPLTNVLACAADRAASMIGRYCGFIVHLKSAIPGIMVVHCVIHRQHLVAKHLCERLHDVFSTSSITTMMKNSNVYS
;
A
#
# COMPACT_ATOMS: atom_id res chain seq x y z
N MET A 1 0.89 11.29 -62.17
CA MET A 1 1.41 10.62 -60.94
C MET A 1 0.80 11.30 -59.71
N VAL A 2 -0.14 10.64 -59.03
CA VAL A 2 -0.78 11.20 -57.82
C VAL A 2 0.18 11.01 -56.64
N LYS A 3 0.64 12.11 -56.03
CA LYS A 3 1.50 12.07 -54.83
C LYS A 3 0.73 11.40 -53.68
N LYS A 4 1.20 10.25 -53.18
CA LYS A 4 0.66 9.59 -51.98
C LYS A 4 0.74 10.56 -50.79
N LYS A 5 -0.40 11.00 -50.26
CA LYS A 5 -0.50 11.82 -49.04
C LYS A 5 0.07 11.01 -47.87
N LYS A 6 1.17 11.47 -47.25
CA LYS A 6 1.70 10.84 -46.02
C LYS A 6 0.74 11.13 -44.87
N CYS A 7 -0.13 10.18 -44.55
CA CYS A 7 -0.99 10.26 -43.38
C CYS A 7 -0.14 10.03 -42.12
N ARG A 8 -0.16 10.98 -41.17
CA ARG A 8 0.60 10.92 -39.91
C ARG A 8 -0.19 10.32 -38.75
N GLN A 9 -1.49 10.08 -38.95
CA GLN A 9 -2.44 9.58 -37.94
C GLN A 9 -3.33 8.50 -38.57
N TYR A 10 -3.95 7.66 -37.73
CA TYR A 10 -4.96 6.71 -38.20
C TYR A 10 -6.10 7.43 -38.93
N SER A 11 -6.57 6.84 -40.03
CA SER A 11 -7.76 7.29 -40.76
C SER A 11 -8.60 6.08 -41.15
N ASN A 12 -9.89 6.25 -41.37
CA ASN A 12 -10.77 5.14 -41.79
C ASN A 12 -10.34 4.49 -43.13
N GLU A 13 -9.51 5.17 -43.91
CA GLU A 13 -8.90 4.63 -45.13
C GLU A 13 -7.86 3.53 -44.85
N CYS A 14 -7.32 3.46 -43.62
CA CYS A 14 -6.39 2.41 -43.19
C CYS A 14 -7.04 1.01 -43.19
N LEU A 15 -8.38 0.93 -43.16
CA LEU A 15 -9.11 -0.32 -43.28
C LEU A 15 -8.89 -1.01 -44.64
N LYS A 16 -8.57 -0.24 -45.69
CA LYS A 16 -8.20 -0.77 -47.02
C LYS A 16 -6.94 -1.64 -46.99
N TYR A 17 -6.17 -1.55 -45.91
CA TYR A 17 -4.92 -2.28 -45.70
C TYR A 17 -5.01 -3.26 -44.53
N GLU A 18 -6.21 -3.64 -44.06
CA GLU A 18 -6.42 -4.58 -42.94
C GLU A 18 -6.18 -4.00 -41.52
N PHE A 19 -6.17 -2.66 -41.36
CA PHE A 19 -5.87 -2.03 -40.06
C PHE A 19 -7.07 -1.34 -39.38
N ILE A 20 -7.17 -1.51 -38.06
CA ILE A 20 -8.12 -0.84 -37.15
C ILE A 20 -7.37 0.06 -36.15
N PRO A 21 -8.01 1.02 -35.46
CA PRO A 21 -7.29 1.78 -34.44
C PRO A 21 -6.97 0.89 -33.23
N THR A 22 -5.81 1.10 -32.59
CA THR A 22 -5.50 0.40 -31.33
C THR A 22 -6.42 0.89 -30.20
N LEU A 23 -6.69 0.01 -29.21
CA LEU A 23 -7.54 0.33 -28.05
C LEU A 23 -6.88 1.34 -27.10
N THR A 24 -5.55 1.33 -27.00
CA THR A 24 -4.78 2.17 -26.08
C THR A 24 -4.38 3.51 -26.71
N ASN A 25 -4.24 3.56 -28.04
CA ASN A 25 -3.93 4.79 -28.77
C ASN A 25 -4.64 4.80 -30.13
N VAL A 26 -5.77 5.50 -30.21
CA VAL A 26 -6.62 5.57 -31.42
C VAL A 26 -5.92 6.14 -32.66
N GLN A 27 -4.72 6.72 -32.51
CA GLN A 27 -3.92 7.25 -33.63
C GLN A 27 -3.00 6.21 -34.28
N LEU A 28 -2.83 5.02 -33.67
CA LEU A 28 -2.00 3.93 -34.19
C LEU A 28 -2.86 2.84 -34.85
N PRO A 29 -2.57 2.46 -36.11
CA PRO A 29 -3.15 1.31 -36.78
C PRO A 29 -2.64 -0.02 -36.20
N LEU A 30 -3.56 -0.93 -35.86
CA LEU A 30 -3.34 -2.30 -35.44
C LEU A 30 -3.75 -3.25 -36.57
N CYS A 31 -2.88 -4.19 -36.95
CA CYS A 31 -3.22 -5.22 -37.93
C CYS A 31 -4.26 -6.17 -37.35
N LEU A 32 -5.37 -6.41 -38.06
CA LEU A 32 -6.46 -7.29 -37.63
C LEU A 32 -6.05 -8.76 -37.47
N VAL A 33 -4.95 -9.18 -38.10
CA VAL A 33 -4.51 -10.58 -38.18
C VAL A 33 -3.38 -10.85 -37.21
N SER A 34 -2.34 -10.03 -37.26
CA SER A 34 -1.13 -10.21 -36.44
C SER A 34 -1.20 -9.50 -35.09
N ASN A 35 -2.19 -8.62 -34.86
CA ASN A 35 -2.27 -7.76 -33.67
C ASN A 35 -1.00 -6.90 -33.46
N GLU A 36 -0.30 -6.55 -34.54
CA GLU A 36 0.87 -5.68 -34.49
C GLU A 36 0.49 -4.22 -34.80
N ALA A 37 1.02 -3.30 -33.99
CA ALA A 37 0.86 -1.86 -34.24
C ALA A 37 1.86 -1.42 -35.31
N VAL A 38 1.36 -0.83 -36.40
CA VAL A 38 2.17 -0.42 -37.55
C VAL A 38 1.99 1.06 -37.80
N LYS A 39 3.08 1.76 -38.10
CA LYS A 39 3.02 3.19 -38.45
C LYS A 39 2.11 3.39 -39.68
N PRO A 40 1.22 4.41 -39.70
CA PRO A 40 0.32 4.68 -40.83
C PRO A 40 1.02 4.79 -42.20
N SER A 41 2.29 5.18 -42.21
CA SER A 41 3.10 5.29 -43.42
C SER A 41 3.59 3.95 -43.99
N ARG A 42 3.43 2.83 -43.28
CA ARG A 42 3.98 1.50 -43.63
C ARG A 42 2.91 0.43 -43.83
N LEU A 43 1.64 0.81 -43.94
CA LEU A 43 0.52 -0.15 -43.99
C LEU A 43 0.52 -0.98 -45.28
N SER A 44 0.80 -0.35 -46.43
CA SER A 44 0.92 -1.06 -47.72
C SER A 44 2.06 -2.08 -47.69
N ASP A 45 3.24 -1.64 -47.25
CA ASP A 45 4.43 -2.50 -47.18
C ASP A 45 4.24 -3.68 -46.22
N HIS A 46 3.53 -3.47 -45.10
CA HIS A 46 3.20 -4.55 -44.16
C HIS A 46 2.23 -5.56 -44.77
N LEU A 47 1.16 -5.09 -45.44
CA LEU A 47 0.21 -5.96 -46.12
C LEU A 47 0.92 -6.82 -47.17
N GLU A 48 1.77 -6.22 -48.00
CA GLU A 48 2.51 -6.93 -49.04
C GLU A 48 3.50 -7.96 -48.49
N LYS A 49 4.18 -7.66 -47.38
CA LYS A 49 5.21 -8.54 -46.80
C LYS A 49 4.65 -9.63 -45.90
N MET A 50 3.63 -9.33 -45.10
CA MET A 50 3.12 -10.23 -44.07
C MET A 50 1.83 -10.94 -44.50
N HIS A 51 1.08 -10.37 -45.45
CA HIS A 51 -0.25 -10.83 -45.87
C HIS A 51 -0.39 -10.75 -47.40
N SER A 52 0.60 -11.28 -48.12
CA SER A 52 0.68 -11.24 -49.59
C SER A 52 -0.55 -11.84 -50.28
N ASP A 53 -1.22 -12.80 -49.63
CA ASP A 53 -2.45 -13.46 -50.07
C ASP A 53 -3.70 -12.56 -50.05
N LYS A 54 -3.61 -11.40 -49.38
CA LYS A 54 -4.73 -10.46 -49.19
C LYS A 54 -4.56 -9.14 -49.94
N VAL A 55 -3.45 -8.98 -50.65
CA VAL A 55 -3.21 -7.82 -51.50
C VAL A 55 -4.28 -7.74 -52.59
N GLY A 56 -4.89 -6.56 -52.76
CA GLY A 56 -5.89 -6.30 -53.81
C GLY A 56 -7.32 -6.77 -53.51
N LYS A 57 -7.62 -7.27 -52.30
CA LYS A 57 -8.99 -7.62 -51.90
C LYS A 57 -9.87 -6.37 -51.77
N PRO A 58 -11.20 -6.47 -52.01
CA PRO A 58 -12.12 -5.34 -51.89
C PRO A 58 -12.34 -4.94 -50.42
N ILE A 59 -12.73 -3.69 -50.19
CA ILE A 59 -12.95 -3.14 -48.82
C ILE A 59 -13.99 -3.95 -48.03
N SER A 60 -15.00 -4.50 -48.71
CA SER A 60 -16.03 -5.36 -48.11
C SER A 60 -15.45 -6.61 -47.45
N PHE A 61 -14.37 -7.17 -48.01
CA PHE A 61 -13.65 -8.29 -47.41
C PHE A 61 -13.02 -7.90 -46.06
N PHE A 62 -12.37 -6.73 -45.99
CA PHE A 62 -11.76 -6.22 -44.76
C PHE A 62 -12.79 -5.76 -43.73
N GLN A 63 -13.95 -5.25 -44.16
CA GLN A 63 -15.09 -5.00 -43.27
C GLN A 63 -15.60 -6.29 -42.62
N GLY A 64 -15.67 -7.39 -43.38
CA GLY A 64 -16.01 -8.72 -42.84
C GLY A 64 -14.98 -9.23 -41.82
N LEU A 65 -13.69 -9.04 -42.07
CA LEU A 65 -12.62 -9.37 -41.11
C LEU A 65 -12.69 -8.51 -39.85
N LYS A 66 -12.94 -7.21 -39.99
CA LYS A 66 -13.16 -6.30 -38.87
C LYS A 66 -14.34 -6.76 -38.02
N ALA A 67 -15.48 -7.08 -38.63
CA ALA A 67 -16.65 -7.56 -37.90
C ALA A 67 -16.36 -8.89 -37.16
N LYS A 68 -15.60 -9.81 -37.78
CA LYS A 68 -15.17 -11.05 -37.11
C LYS A 68 -14.23 -10.79 -35.94
N PHE A 69 -13.32 -9.84 -36.06
CA PHE A 69 -12.42 -9.41 -34.98
C PHE A 69 -13.19 -8.72 -33.84
N GLU A 70 -14.11 -7.81 -34.18
CA GLU A 70 -15.01 -7.13 -33.26
C GLU A 70 -16.06 -8.06 -32.64
N ASN A 71 -16.28 -9.26 -33.20
CA ASN A 71 -17.13 -10.30 -32.63
C ASN A 71 -16.34 -11.44 -31.96
N ARG A 72 -15.00 -11.44 -32.06
CA ARG A 72 -14.15 -12.41 -31.35
C ARG A 72 -14.32 -12.22 -29.86
N SER A 73 -14.61 -13.29 -29.13
CA SER A 73 -14.60 -13.36 -27.67
C SER A 73 -13.15 -13.22 -27.20
N THR A 74 -12.72 -12.00 -26.92
CA THR A 74 -11.48 -11.73 -26.19
C THR A 74 -11.66 -12.06 -24.72
N VAL A 75 -10.56 -12.33 -24.00
CA VAL A 75 -10.58 -12.45 -22.52
C VAL A 75 -11.25 -11.21 -21.91
N GLY A 76 -10.95 -10.02 -22.46
CA GLY A 76 -11.61 -8.77 -22.11
C GLY A 76 -13.08 -8.61 -22.53
N LYS A 77 -13.73 -9.58 -23.21
CA LYS A 77 -15.20 -9.64 -23.40
C LYS A 77 -15.85 -10.69 -22.53
N LEU A 78 -15.17 -11.81 -22.28
CA LEU A 78 -15.58 -12.81 -21.28
C LEU A 78 -15.60 -12.21 -19.87
N PHE A 79 -14.75 -11.21 -19.59
CA PHE A 79 -14.70 -10.47 -18.33
C PHE A 79 -15.12 -8.98 -18.47
N GLY A 80 -15.67 -8.59 -19.63
CA GLY A 80 -15.54 -7.26 -20.24
C GLY A 80 -16.37 -6.08 -19.74
N LYS A 81 -17.17 -6.25 -18.70
CA LYS A 81 -17.81 -5.11 -18.00
C LYS A 81 -17.79 -5.25 -16.48
N PHE A 82 -17.61 -6.48 -15.98
CA PHE A 82 -17.47 -6.74 -14.55
C PHE A 82 -16.05 -6.51 -14.03
N ALA A 83 -15.00 -6.92 -14.74
CA ALA A 83 -13.64 -6.84 -14.19
C ALA A 83 -13.09 -5.40 -14.05
N LEU A 84 -13.40 -4.50 -14.99
CA LEU A 84 -12.93 -3.10 -14.93
C LEU A 84 -13.67 -2.24 -13.89
N ASN A 85 -14.95 -2.54 -13.63
CA ASN A 85 -15.75 -1.86 -12.62
C ASN A 85 -15.59 -2.50 -11.23
N ALA A 86 -15.35 -3.81 -11.18
CA ALA A 86 -15.03 -4.52 -9.94
C ALA A 86 -13.77 -3.93 -9.30
N ASP A 87 -12.75 -3.56 -10.09
CA ASP A 87 -11.50 -3.02 -9.54
C ASP A 87 -11.71 -1.65 -8.86
N LYS A 88 -12.49 -0.74 -9.48
CA LYS A 88 -12.82 0.57 -8.89
C LYS A 88 -13.77 0.47 -7.71
N GLY A 89 -14.80 -0.37 -7.78
CA GLY A 89 -15.74 -0.61 -6.67
C GLY A 89 -15.06 -1.29 -5.48
N LEU A 90 -14.16 -2.24 -5.76
CA LEU A 90 -13.33 -2.89 -4.75
C LEU A 90 -12.37 -1.90 -4.09
N LEU A 91 -11.68 -1.07 -4.88
CA LEU A 91 -10.79 -0.02 -4.39
C LEU A 91 -11.55 1.01 -3.54
N ALA A 92 -12.71 1.48 -4.01
CA ALA A 92 -13.57 2.39 -3.26
C ALA A 92 -13.98 1.78 -1.92
N SER A 93 -14.35 0.50 -1.90
CA SER A 93 -14.72 -0.20 -0.67
C SER A 93 -13.56 -0.34 0.32
N TYR A 94 -12.32 -0.59 -0.13
CA TYR A 94 -11.14 -0.58 0.75
C TYR A 94 -10.91 0.81 1.34
N LYS A 95 -10.97 1.86 0.51
CA LYS A 95 -10.79 3.25 0.97
C LYS A 95 -11.84 3.67 1.99
N VAL A 96 -13.12 3.31 1.77
CA VAL A 96 -14.19 3.61 2.72
C VAL A 96 -14.04 2.81 4.02
N SER A 97 -13.64 1.53 3.93
CA SER A 97 -13.39 0.69 5.11
C SER A 97 -12.26 1.25 5.97
N LEU A 98 -11.19 1.75 5.35
CA LEU A 98 -10.09 2.43 6.04
C LEU A 98 -10.58 3.70 6.77
N LEU A 99 -11.39 4.53 6.12
CA LEU A 99 -11.95 5.74 6.75
C LEU A 99 -12.84 5.43 7.95
N ILE A 100 -13.69 4.39 7.85
CA ILE A 100 -14.56 3.91 8.94
C ILE A 100 -13.72 3.45 10.14
N SER A 101 -12.66 2.68 9.88
CA SER A 101 -11.70 2.20 10.88
C SER A 101 -10.98 3.35 11.58
N GLN A 102 -10.43 4.32 10.83
CA GLN A 102 -9.73 5.50 11.38
C GLN A 102 -10.60 6.37 12.29
N CYS A 103 -11.92 6.35 12.08
CA CYS A 103 -12.88 7.11 12.88
C CYS A 103 -13.48 6.29 14.03
N GLY A 104 -13.07 5.03 14.20
CA GLY A 104 -13.58 4.12 15.24
C GLY A 104 -15.09 3.87 15.16
N LYS A 105 -15.67 3.84 13.96
CA LYS A 105 -17.12 3.67 13.77
C LYS A 105 -17.49 2.19 13.60
N SER A 106 -18.73 1.85 13.97
CA SER A 106 -19.29 0.51 13.76
C SER A 106 -19.20 0.09 12.30
N HIS A 107 -18.88 -1.18 12.04
CA HIS A 107 -18.82 -1.75 10.70
C HIS A 107 -20.17 -1.71 9.97
N THR A 108 -21.29 -1.60 10.70
CA THR A 108 -22.63 -1.45 10.12
C THR A 108 -22.86 -0.08 9.49
N ILE A 109 -22.00 0.92 9.72
CA ILE A 109 -22.20 2.28 9.17
C ILE A 109 -22.12 2.31 7.63
N GLY A 110 -21.39 1.36 7.04
CA GLY A 110 -21.26 1.23 5.59
C GLY A 110 -22.60 1.00 4.89
N GLU A 111 -23.36 0.01 5.36
CA GLU A 111 -24.67 -0.35 4.80
C GLU A 111 -25.80 0.55 5.31
N THR A 112 -25.73 1.02 6.55
CA THR A 112 -26.83 1.79 7.19
C THR A 112 -26.84 3.27 6.83
N LEU A 113 -25.68 3.87 6.53
CA LEU A 113 -25.57 5.31 6.30
C LEU A 113 -24.78 5.66 5.03
N VAL A 114 -23.58 5.11 4.86
CA VAL A 114 -22.68 5.51 3.77
C VAL A 114 -23.28 5.16 2.40
N LEU A 115 -23.75 3.91 2.24
CA LEU A 115 -24.30 3.45 0.97
C LEU A 115 -25.61 4.18 0.60
N PRO A 116 -26.58 4.38 1.52
CA PRO A 116 -27.74 5.25 1.29
C PRO A 116 -27.37 6.69 0.94
N ALA A 117 -26.44 7.31 1.65
CA ALA A 117 -26.04 8.70 1.41
C ALA A 117 -25.39 8.89 0.03
N VAL A 118 -24.48 7.99 -0.36
CA VAL A 118 -23.86 8.02 -1.69
C VAL A 118 -24.90 7.81 -2.79
N LYS A 119 -25.87 6.91 -2.57
CA LYS A 119 -26.97 6.67 -3.50
C LYS A 119 -27.80 7.93 -3.72
N GLU A 120 -28.14 8.65 -2.65
CA GLU A 120 -28.91 9.89 -2.74
C GLU A 120 -28.13 10.96 -3.50
N ILE A 121 -26.89 11.23 -3.11
CA ILE A 121 -26.01 12.24 -3.75
C ILE A 121 -25.87 11.97 -5.24
N VAL A 122 -25.56 10.73 -5.64
CA VAL A 122 -25.38 10.35 -7.04
C VAL A 122 -26.70 10.51 -7.81
N SER A 123 -27.82 10.10 -7.22
CA SER A 123 -29.14 10.24 -7.86
C SER A 123 -29.53 11.70 -8.08
N THR A 124 -29.29 12.58 -7.10
CA THR A 124 -29.60 14.01 -7.19
C THR A 124 -28.69 14.73 -8.19
N MET A 125 -27.39 14.44 -8.17
CA MET A 125 -26.41 15.18 -8.99
C MET A 125 -26.31 14.68 -10.43
N LEU A 126 -26.43 13.37 -10.66
CA LEU A 126 -26.13 12.72 -11.94
C LEU A 126 -27.36 12.03 -12.56
N GLY A 127 -28.51 12.08 -11.88
CA GLY A 127 -29.74 11.45 -12.32
C GLY A 127 -29.85 9.96 -11.90
N PRO A 128 -31.08 9.41 -11.88
CA PRO A 128 -31.39 8.12 -11.28
C PRO A 128 -30.71 6.91 -11.95
N ASP A 129 -30.36 7.01 -13.24
CA ASP A 129 -29.76 5.91 -14.01
C ASP A 129 -28.29 5.63 -13.66
N THR A 130 -27.63 6.54 -12.96
CA THR A 130 -26.20 6.41 -12.59
C THR A 130 -25.96 5.59 -11.31
N CYS A 131 -27.03 5.18 -10.62
CA CYS A 131 -26.97 4.46 -9.35
C CYS A 131 -26.48 3.00 -9.44
N ALA A 132 -26.40 2.42 -10.64
CA ALA A 132 -25.97 1.04 -10.83
C ALA A 132 -24.53 0.78 -10.32
N MET A 133 -23.64 1.78 -10.44
CA MET A 133 -22.26 1.68 -9.96
C MET A 133 -22.17 1.71 -8.43
N VAL A 134 -23.03 2.47 -7.74
CA VAL A 134 -23.04 2.56 -6.27
C VAL A 134 -23.40 1.22 -5.63
N LYS A 135 -24.36 0.49 -6.22
CA LYS A 135 -24.75 -0.85 -5.75
C LYS A 135 -23.62 -1.89 -5.86
N SER A 136 -22.62 -1.64 -6.70
CA SER A 136 -21.49 -2.55 -6.90
C SER A 136 -20.39 -2.39 -5.84
N ILE A 137 -20.46 -1.38 -4.96
CA ILE A 137 -19.48 -1.15 -3.90
C ILE A 137 -19.86 -2.01 -2.69
N PRO A 138 -19.09 -3.06 -2.34
CA PRO A 138 -19.46 -3.95 -1.25
C PRO A 138 -19.10 -3.29 0.10
N LEU A 139 -20.11 -2.81 0.83
CA LEU A 139 -19.95 -2.13 2.14
C LEU A 139 -20.78 -2.80 3.24
N SER A 140 -21.06 -4.10 3.13
CA SER A 140 -21.72 -4.84 4.23
C SER A 140 -20.83 -4.87 5.46
N LYS A 141 -21.45 -5.06 6.63
CA LYS A 141 -20.74 -5.25 7.91
C LYS A 141 -19.60 -6.27 7.80
N GLU A 142 -19.87 -7.44 7.22
CA GLU A 142 -18.91 -8.53 7.06
C GLU A 142 -17.78 -8.14 6.12
N THR A 143 -18.11 -7.37 5.07
CA THR A 143 -17.11 -6.90 4.10
C THR A 143 -16.15 -5.91 4.71
N ILE A 144 -16.68 -4.94 5.47
CA ILE A 144 -15.86 -3.94 6.15
C ILE A 144 -14.96 -4.62 7.18
N SER A 145 -15.51 -5.52 8.00
CA SER A 145 -14.72 -6.28 8.98
C SER A 145 -13.56 -7.03 8.33
N ARG A 146 -13.84 -7.85 7.32
CA ARG A 146 -12.84 -8.67 6.63
C ARG A 146 -11.76 -7.83 5.95
N ARG A 147 -12.11 -6.64 5.44
CA ARG A 147 -11.14 -5.72 4.84
C ARG A 147 -10.26 -5.08 5.89
N ILE A 148 -10.80 -4.68 7.03
CA ILE A 148 -10.03 -4.15 8.15
C ILE A 148 -9.05 -5.22 8.65
N ASP A 149 -9.53 -6.46 8.83
CA ASP A 149 -8.68 -7.58 9.23
C ASP A 149 -7.57 -7.87 8.20
N GLY A 150 -7.89 -7.85 6.90
CA GLY A 150 -6.89 -8.05 5.84
C GLY A 150 -5.87 -6.92 5.75
N MET A 151 -6.30 -5.66 5.91
CA MET A 151 -5.38 -4.52 5.99
C MET A 151 -4.48 -4.58 7.23
N ALA A 152 -5.02 -5.05 8.36
CA ALA A 152 -4.25 -5.25 9.58
C ALA A 152 -3.16 -6.32 9.38
N ALA A 153 -3.52 -7.47 8.78
CA ALA A 153 -2.57 -8.55 8.49
C ALA A 153 -1.45 -8.12 7.54
N ASP A 154 -1.77 -7.34 6.49
CA ASP A 154 -0.76 -6.82 5.55
C ASP A 154 0.21 -5.85 6.24
N VAL A 155 -0.29 -5.01 7.16
CA VAL A 155 0.56 -4.11 7.96
C VAL A 155 1.44 -4.92 8.92
N GLU A 156 0.92 -5.98 9.54
CA GLU A 156 1.70 -6.88 10.38
C GLU A 156 2.84 -7.51 9.57
N GLU A 157 2.55 -8.15 8.43
CA GLU A 157 3.55 -8.79 7.57
C GLU A 157 4.63 -7.79 7.10
N ASN A 158 4.21 -6.61 6.64
CA ASN A 158 5.14 -5.56 6.17
C ASN A 158 5.96 -4.93 7.31
N ALA A 159 5.40 -4.82 8.51
CA ALA A 159 6.12 -4.34 9.68
C ALA A 159 7.18 -5.36 10.14
N PHE A 160 6.85 -6.65 10.18
CA PHE A 160 7.79 -7.71 10.53
C PHE A 160 8.90 -7.90 9.47
N GLY A 161 8.55 -7.85 8.18
CA GLY A 161 9.53 -7.95 7.08
C GLY A 161 10.60 -6.86 7.13
N ARG A 162 10.20 -5.61 7.42
CA ARG A 162 11.13 -4.48 7.56
C ARG A 162 12.01 -4.52 8.81
N VAL A 163 11.50 -5.10 9.90
CA VAL A 163 12.29 -5.34 11.11
C VAL A 163 13.36 -6.42 10.83
N ASN A 164 13.06 -7.41 10.00
CA ASN A 164 14.03 -8.44 9.62
C ASN A 164 15.08 -7.96 8.62
N GLU A 165 14.75 -7.10 7.64
CA GLU A 165 15.77 -6.55 6.72
C GLU A 165 16.83 -5.70 7.44
N HIS A 166 16.47 -4.96 8.50
CA HIS A 166 17.45 -4.25 9.33
C HIS A 166 18.25 -5.18 10.27
N ARG A 167 17.80 -6.40 10.53
CA ARG A 167 18.54 -7.41 11.31
C ARG A 167 19.63 -8.12 10.50
N ILE A 168 19.67 -7.97 9.16
CA ILE A 168 20.62 -8.68 8.26
C ILE A 168 21.78 -7.79 7.79
N CYS A 169 21.91 -6.54 8.24
CA CYS A 169 22.97 -5.65 7.72
C CYS A 169 24.37 -5.85 8.30
N ASN A 170 24.59 -6.71 9.29
CA ASN A 170 25.91 -7.16 9.70
C ASN A 170 25.83 -8.65 10.01
N ASN A 171 26.77 -9.46 9.53
CA ASN A 171 26.90 -10.91 9.77
C ASN A 171 27.17 -11.29 11.25
N GLU A 172 26.61 -10.55 12.20
CA GLU A 172 26.64 -10.84 13.63
C GLU A 172 25.21 -11.13 14.08
N GLU A 173 25.02 -12.32 14.67
CA GLU A 173 23.74 -12.73 15.23
C GLU A 173 23.34 -11.72 16.33
N VAL A 174 22.30 -10.91 16.06
CA VAL A 174 21.76 -9.97 17.04
C VAL A 174 20.97 -10.76 18.07
N VAL A 175 21.66 -11.15 19.15
CA VAL A 175 21.03 -11.79 20.31
C VAL A 175 20.28 -10.74 21.11
N GLU A 176 18.95 -10.87 21.13
CA GLU A 176 18.08 -10.04 21.95
C GLU A 176 17.87 -10.69 23.31
N GLU A 177 18.57 -10.19 24.32
CA GLU A 177 18.43 -10.67 25.70
C GLU A 177 17.78 -9.62 26.60
N ARG A 178 16.77 -10.04 27.36
CA ARG A 178 16.13 -9.21 28.38
C ARG A 178 17.12 -8.99 29.52
N LEU A 179 17.73 -7.81 29.54
CA LEU A 179 18.74 -7.47 30.52
C LEU A 179 18.20 -7.39 31.96
N PHE A 180 17.02 -6.79 32.16
CA PHE A 180 16.46 -6.55 33.49
C PHE A 180 14.99 -6.15 33.46
N THR A 181 14.31 -6.42 34.57
CA THR A 181 13.03 -5.80 34.91
C THR A 181 12.99 -5.55 36.40
N GLY A 182 12.71 -4.32 36.77
CA GLY A 182 12.55 -3.97 38.17
C GLY A 182 11.43 -2.98 38.35
N ASN A 183 10.82 -3.09 39.52
CA ASN A 183 9.79 -2.17 39.95
C ASN A 183 10.46 -0.87 40.42
N VAL A 184 9.89 0.25 40.02
CA VAL A 184 10.22 1.55 40.60
C VAL A 184 9.28 1.74 41.79
N THR A 185 9.83 1.73 43.00
CA THR A 185 9.05 1.53 44.24
C THR A 185 8.37 2.79 44.76
N THR A 186 8.77 3.98 44.29
CA THR A 186 8.38 5.27 44.90
C THR A 186 7.54 6.15 43.98
N ASP A 187 8.05 6.50 42.80
CA ASP A 187 7.35 7.36 41.84
C ASP A 187 7.73 7.03 40.38
N THR A 188 7.03 7.64 39.43
CA THR A 188 7.30 7.50 38.00
C THR A 188 8.18 8.63 37.45
N LYS A 189 8.95 9.35 38.28
CA LYS A 189 9.79 10.45 37.80
C LYS A 189 11.02 9.93 37.05
N GLY A 190 11.48 10.71 36.08
CA GLY A 190 12.66 10.37 35.28
C GLY A 190 13.92 10.14 36.12
N SER A 191 14.11 10.89 37.21
CA SER A 191 15.20 10.72 38.16
C SER A 191 15.19 9.37 38.88
N SER A 192 14.01 8.91 39.31
CA SER A 192 13.84 7.65 40.03
C SER A 192 14.04 6.47 39.10
N ILE A 193 13.54 6.58 37.85
CA ILE A 193 13.78 5.60 36.79
C ILE A 193 15.28 5.51 36.49
N TYR A 194 15.97 6.66 36.35
CA TYR A 194 17.41 6.70 36.11
C TYR A 194 18.18 6.03 37.24
N LYS A 195 17.88 6.39 38.49
CA LYS A 195 18.53 5.81 39.66
C LYS A 195 18.38 4.30 39.72
N ARG A 196 17.18 3.77 39.43
CA ARG A 196 16.96 2.31 39.40
C ARG A 196 17.78 1.60 38.32
N VAL A 197 17.92 2.23 37.14
CA VAL A 197 18.77 1.72 36.06
C VAL A 197 20.25 1.78 36.46
N GLU A 198 20.70 2.88 37.03
CA GLU A 198 22.07 3.06 37.51
C GLU A 198 22.43 2.04 38.59
N GLU A 199 21.58 1.85 39.60
CA GLU A 199 21.71 0.82 40.64
C GLU A 199 21.86 -0.57 40.03
N PHE A 200 21.01 -0.93 39.05
CA PHE A 200 21.11 -2.22 38.38
C PHE A 200 22.45 -2.42 37.64
N PHE A 201 22.94 -1.39 36.93
CA PHE A 201 24.21 -1.47 36.23
C PHE A 201 25.39 -1.58 37.23
N GLN A 202 25.32 -0.88 38.36
CA GLN A 202 26.29 -1.00 39.45
C GLN A 202 26.25 -2.40 40.09
N GLU A 203 25.07 -2.93 40.43
CA GLU A 203 24.87 -4.28 40.99
C GLU A 203 25.48 -5.37 40.09
N LYS A 204 25.43 -5.17 38.76
CA LYS A 204 26.00 -6.09 37.77
C LYS A 204 27.45 -5.79 37.40
N ASN A 205 28.07 -4.77 37.98
CA ASN A 205 29.42 -4.29 37.63
C ASN A 205 29.56 -3.97 36.13
N ILE A 206 28.51 -3.42 35.52
CA ILE A 206 28.50 -3.05 34.10
C ILE A 206 28.62 -1.53 33.99
N PRO A 207 29.66 -1.00 33.33
CA PRO A 207 29.77 0.43 33.09
C PRO A 207 28.58 0.95 32.29
N LEU A 208 27.97 2.05 32.74
CA LEU A 208 26.89 2.73 32.00
C LEU A 208 27.32 3.16 30.60
N THR A 209 28.61 3.48 30.40
CA THR A 209 29.21 3.83 29.11
C THR A 209 29.06 2.75 28.03
N ASN A 210 28.74 1.51 28.40
CA ASN A 210 28.51 0.42 27.44
C ASN A 210 27.13 0.53 26.74
N VAL A 211 26.27 1.44 27.21
CA VAL A 211 25.00 1.74 26.56
C VAL A 211 25.25 2.64 25.36
N LEU A 212 25.03 2.10 24.16
CA LEU A 212 25.17 2.85 22.91
C LEU A 212 23.91 3.64 22.57
N ALA A 213 22.75 3.01 22.80
CA ALA A 213 21.47 3.59 22.46
C ALA A 213 20.39 3.24 23.48
N CYS A 214 19.44 4.17 23.62
CA CYS A 214 18.24 3.99 24.43
C CYS A 214 16.98 4.27 23.61
N ALA A 215 16.06 3.32 23.62
CA ALA A 215 14.71 3.51 23.12
C ALA A 215 13.75 3.78 24.29
N ALA A 216 13.08 4.94 24.27
CA ALA A 216 12.14 5.34 25.31
C ALA A 216 10.78 5.76 24.72
N ASP A 217 9.73 5.55 25.49
CA ASP A 217 8.39 6.06 25.15
C ASP A 217 8.33 7.59 25.23
N ARG A 218 7.19 8.17 24.86
CA ARG A 218 6.98 9.62 24.92
C ARG A 218 6.43 10.10 26.25
N ALA A 219 6.50 9.30 27.32
CA ALA A 219 6.06 9.75 28.63
C ALA A 219 6.91 10.94 29.11
N ALA A 220 6.27 11.90 29.78
CA ALA A 220 6.97 13.07 30.31
C ALA A 220 8.10 12.69 31.28
N SER A 221 7.96 11.57 31.98
CA SER A 221 8.99 10.99 32.82
C SER A 221 10.20 10.48 32.05
N MET A 222 10.05 10.05 30.80
CA MET A 222 11.13 9.50 29.99
C MET A 222 11.85 10.58 29.17
N ILE A 223 11.09 11.38 28.42
CA ILE A 223 11.60 12.37 27.47
C ILE A 223 11.44 13.83 27.92
N GLY A 224 11.00 14.06 29.15
CA GLY A 224 10.81 15.41 29.70
C GLY A 224 12.05 16.28 29.54
N ARG A 225 11.87 17.53 29.09
CA ARG A 225 12.96 18.45 28.70
C ARG A 225 13.99 18.68 29.80
N TYR A 226 13.56 18.73 31.06
CA TYR A 226 14.41 19.09 32.20
C TYR A 226 14.61 17.95 33.19
N CYS A 227 13.58 17.13 33.42
CA CYS A 227 13.55 16.10 34.47
C CYS A 227 13.24 14.70 33.92
N GLY A 228 13.41 14.48 32.62
CA GLY A 228 13.20 13.18 31.99
C GLY A 228 14.36 12.23 32.26
N PHE A 229 14.09 10.93 32.27
CA PHE A 229 15.08 9.86 32.36
C PHE A 229 16.23 10.07 31.35
N ILE A 230 15.90 10.42 30.10
CA ILE A 230 16.88 10.66 29.04
C ILE A 230 17.81 11.83 29.38
N VAL A 231 17.33 12.85 30.10
CA VAL A 231 18.18 13.99 30.51
C VAL A 231 19.25 13.51 31.47
N HIS A 232 18.86 12.73 32.48
CA HIS A 232 19.80 12.15 33.43
C HIS A 232 20.78 11.18 32.75
N LEU A 233 20.29 10.35 31.83
CA LEU A 233 21.11 9.40 31.09
C LEU A 233 22.13 10.10 30.16
N LYS A 234 21.74 11.20 29.51
CA LYS A 234 22.66 12.03 28.71
C LYS A 234 23.71 12.74 29.54
N SER A 235 23.38 13.14 30.78
CA SER A 235 24.37 13.71 31.70
C SER A 235 25.45 12.69 32.07
N ALA A 236 25.08 11.41 32.22
CA ALA A 236 26.03 10.33 32.46
C ALA A 236 26.77 9.87 31.20
N ILE A 237 26.09 9.89 30.04
CA ILE A 237 26.61 9.41 28.75
C ILE A 237 26.29 10.45 27.65
N PRO A 238 27.12 11.49 27.47
CA PRO A 238 26.83 12.57 26.52
C PRO A 238 26.65 12.11 25.06
N GLY A 239 27.30 11.01 24.67
CA GLY A 239 27.27 10.44 23.32
C GLY A 239 26.13 9.46 23.04
N ILE A 240 25.21 9.22 23.98
CA ILE A 240 24.16 8.20 23.81
C ILE A 240 23.17 8.57 22.70
N MET A 241 22.89 7.61 21.82
CA MET A 241 21.81 7.74 20.84
C MET A 241 20.46 7.49 21.48
N VAL A 242 19.52 8.42 21.31
CA VAL A 242 18.16 8.26 21.85
C VAL A 242 17.17 8.18 20.71
N VAL A 243 16.44 7.07 20.67
CA VAL A 243 15.40 6.83 19.68
C VAL A 243 14.04 6.77 20.37
N HIS A 244 13.00 7.22 19.66
CA HIS A 244 11.64 7.02 20.13
C HIS A 244 11.24 5.57 19.95
N CYS A 245 10.55 5.00 20.94
CA CYS A 245 10.01 3.65 20.86
C CYS A 245 9.04 3.53 19.66
N VAL A 246 9.41 2.69 18.69
CA VAL A 246 8.61 2.41 17.48
C VAL A 246 7.31 1.72 17.87
N ILE A 247 7.35 0.83 18.87
CA ILE A 247 6.19 0.11 19.38
C ILE A 247 5.18 1.08 19.98
N HIS A 248 5.62 2.09 20.75
CA HIS A 248 4.70 3.10 21.28
C HIS A 248 4.04 3.92 20.16
N ARG A 249 4.78 4.25 19.08
CA ARG A 249 4.21 4.92 17.90
C ARG A 249 3.20 4.04 17.18
N GLN A 250 3.50 2.77 16.99
CA GLN A 250 2.58 1.79 16.39
C GLN A 250 1.35 1.57 17.27
N HIS A 251 1.51 1.47 18.59
CA HIS A 251 0.42 1.38 19.56
C HIS A 251 -0.52 2.58 19.48
N LEU A 252 0.02 3.80 19.45
CA LEU A 252 -0.78 5.03 19.30
C LEU A 252 -1.59 5.01 18.01
N VAL A 253 -0.99 4.53 16.91
CA VAL A 253 -1.68 4.41 15.62
C VAL A 253 -2.73 3.28 15.66
N ALA A 254 -2.40 2.13 16.25
CA ALA A 254 -3.29 0.98 16.39
C ALA A 254 -4.53 1.27 17.24
N LYS A 255 -4.38 2.07 18.31
CA LYS A 255 -5.49 2.55 19.15
C LYS A 255 -6.58 3.27 18.33
N HIS A 256 -6.21 3.84 17.18
CA HIS A 256 -7.12 4.53 16.27
C HIS A 256 -7.54 3.72 15.04
N LEU A 257 -7.06 2.48 14.88
CA LEU A 257 -7.32 1.65 13.70
C LEU A 257 -8.19 0.42 13.99
N CYS A 258 -7.92 -0.36 15.06
CA CYS A 258 -8.67 -1.60 15.37
C CYS A 258 -8.38 -2.10 16.78
N GLU A 259 -9.39 -2.64 17.49
CA GLU A 259 -9.24 -3.27 18.83
C GLU A 259 -8.27 -4.47 18.81
N ARG A 260 -8.27 -5.29 17.75
CA ARG A 260 -7.36 -6.44 17.64
C ARG A 260 -5.88 -6.03 17.58
N LEU A 261 -5.58 -4.96 16.85
CA LEU A 261 -4.22 -4.40 16.79
C LEU A 261 -3.85 -3.73 18.13
N HIS A 262 -4.82 -3.10 18.80
CA HIS A 262 -4.60 -2.52 20.11
C HIS A 262 -4.11 -3.59 21.12
N ASP A 263 -4.67 -4.79 21.12
CA ASP A 263 -4.28 -5.86 22.04
C ASP A 263 -2.88 -6.42 21.78
N VAL A 264 -2.46 -6.53 20.52
CA VAL A 264 -1.10 -6.98 20.16
C VAL A 264 -0.04 -5.98 20.62
N PHE A 265 -0.33 -4.68 20.55
CA PHE A 265 0.62 -3.62 20.93
C PHE A 265 0.49 -3.15 22.40
N SER A 266 -0.54 -3.53 23.14
CA SER A 266 -0.76 -3.09 24.53
C SER A 266 0.18 -3.78 25.52
N THR A 267 0.76 -4.92 25.16
CA THR A 267 1.65 -5.73 26.01
C THR A 267 3.09 -5.22 26.11
N SER A 268 3.46 -4.14 25.41
CA SER A 268 4.88 -3.76 25.22
C SER A 268 5.19 -2.30 25.53
N SER A 269 5.18 -1.96 26.83
CA SER A 269 5.91 -0.81 27.38
C SER A 269 7.26 -1.28 27.91
N ILE A 270 8.20 -1.59 27.02
CA ILE A 270 9.54 -2.06 27.38
C ILE A 270 10.54 -0.96 27.01
N THR A 271 11.27 -0.47 28.01
CA THR A 271 12.48 0.35 27.79
C THR A 271 13.58 -0.59 27.32
N THR A 272 13.92 -0.54 26.03
CA THR A 272 15.01 -1.36 25.47
C THR A 272 16.30 -0.55 25.44
N MET A 273 17.36 -1.08 26.06
CA MET A 273 18.70 -0.49 26.04
C MET A 273 19.62 -1.40 25.22
N MET A 274 20.22 -0.85 24.16
CA MET A 274 21.16 -1.60 23.31
C MET A 274 22.57 -1.48 23.85
N LYS A 275 23.22 -2.63 24.06
CA LYS A 275 24.60 -2.74 24.52
C LYS A 275 25.53 -3.13 23.37
N ASN A 276 26.79 -2.72 23.45
CA ASN A 276 27.82 -3.22 22.56
C ASN A 276 28.25 -4.63 23.01
N SER A 277 28.21 -5.62 22.13
CA SER A 277 28.59 -7.01 22.44
C SER A 277 30.12 -7.23 22.48
N ASN A 278 30.93 -6.21 22.22
CA ASN A 278 32.40 -6.33 22.18
C ASN A 278 33.09 -6.12 23.55
N VAL A 279 32.62 -6.78 24.61
CA VAL A 279 33.36 -6.84 25.89
C VAL A 279 33.26 -8.24 26.49
N TYR A 280 33.87 -9.21 25.81
CA TYR A 280 34.43 -10.40 26.46
C TYR A 280 35.77 -10.72 25.78
N SER A 281 36.86 -10.31 26.43
CA SER A 281 38.22 -10.82 26.25
C SER A 281 38.74 -11.21 27.61
#